data_AF-A0AAN5CEK1-F1
#
_entry.id   AF-A0AAN5CEK1-F1
#
_cell.length_a   1.000
_cell.length_b   1.000
_cell.length_c   1.000
_cell.angle_alpha   90.00
_cell.angle_beta   90.00
_cell.angle_gamma   90.00
#
_symmetry.space_group_name_H-M   'P 1'
#
loop_
_entity.id
_entity.type
_entity.pdbx_description
1 polymer ?
#
loop_
_entity_poly.entity_id
_entity_poly.type
_entity_poly.pdbx_seq_one_letter_code
_entity_poly.pdbx_strand_id
1 'polypeptide(L)'
;LFGPLTLINSSSMKRTQPMTTPPAKKIRPFEISHQDHFSDLPDDCLLMIFKELDYDALDQMSSVSRKMLNFASFAKDSAIKESVEELNIIRRYYSGDFAIEVHRTGNLRNFYLDASESDQGELSIRKGIGRCNEHQSDLPDVPCNLSPIPSAIFCHLEYILKRFNPKSISFTGVIFTCCDHDEKYLYIYDSEFAYW
;
A
#
# COMPACT_ATOMS: atom_id res chain seq x y z
N LEU A 1 14.58 92.76 -12.79
CA LEU A 1 13.42 92.57 -11.90
C LEU A 1 12.43 91.61 -12.55
N PHE A 2 12.74 90.31 -12.56
CA PHE A 2 11.81 89.22 -12.91
C PHE A 2 12.31 87.97 -12.18
N GLY A 3 11.43 87.33 -11.38
CA GLY A 3 11.75 86.12 -10.59
C GLY A 3 11.82 84.85 -11.44
N PRO A 4 12.16 83.70 -10.81
CA PRO A 4 11.26 82.55 -10.85
C PRO A 4 11.20 81.83 -9.48
N LEU A 5 10.02 81.47 -8.99
CA LEU A 5 9.22 80.28 -9.30
C LEU A 5 9.87 78.95 -8.88
N THR A 6 9.24 78.40 -7.86
CA THR A 6 9.32 77.08 -7.24
C THR A 6 9.10 75.94 -8.23
N LEU A 7 9.81 74.83 -8.00
CA LEU A 7 9.40 73.51 -8.48
C LEU A 7 9.36 72.54 -7.30
N ILE A 8 8.14 72.06 -7.05
CA ILE A 8 7.76 71.04 -6.09
C ILE A 8 8.27 69.70 -6.62
N ASN A 9 8.85 68.88 -5.75
CA ASN A 9 8.85 67.44 -5.99
C ASN A 9 8.47 66.71 -4.70
N SER A 10 7.25 66.19 -4.72
CA SER A 10 6.63 65.40 -3.66
C SER A 10 6.88 63.92 -3.93
N SER A 11 7.71 63.28 -3.12
CA SER A 11 7.78 61.82 -3.02
C SER A 11 7.68 61.42 -1.54
N SER A 12 6.43 61.22 -1.10
CA SER A 12 6.09 60.64 0.20
C SER A 12 6.31 59.13 0.14
N MET A 13 7.51 58.67 0.51
CA MET A 13 7.74 57.25 0.81
C MET A 13 7.11 56.90 2.16
N LYS A 14 5.96 56.23 2.14
CA LYS A 14 5.40 55.55 3.31
C LYS A 14 6.32 54.38 3.67
N ARG A 15 6.99 54.50 4.81
CA ARG A 15 7.83 53.46 5.41
C ARG A 15 6.93 52.35 5.95
N THR A 16 6.82 51.24 5.21
CA THR A 16 6.13 50.03 5.65
C THR A 16 6.86 49.45 6.86
N GLN A 17 6.20 49.36 8.01
CA GLN A 17 6.76 48.66 9.17
C GLN A 17 6.74 47.15 8.92
N PRO A 18 7.81 46.42 9.28
CA PRO A 18 7.84 44.97 9.13
C PRO A 18 6.87 44.33 10.14
N MET A 19 5.93 43.54 9.64
CA MET A 19 5.08 42.68 10.48
C MET A 19 5.97 41.70 11.26
N THR A 20 6.00 41.86 12.58
CA THR A 20 6.55 40.88 13.51
C THR A 20 5.77 39.58 13.39
N THR A 21 6.41 38.58 12.79
CA THR A 21 5.93 37.20 12.77
C THR A 21 5.84 36.67 14.22
N PRO A 22 4.72 36.04 14.60
CA PRO A 22 4.60 35.43 15.92
C PRO A 22 5.67 34.32 16.10
N PRO A 23 6.26 34.18 17.29
CA PRO A 23 7.33 33.22 17.52
C PRO A 23 6.82 31.80 17.27
N ALA A 24 7.57 31.04 16.47
CA ALA A 24 7.29 29.64 16.21
C ALA A 24 7.16 28.88 17.54
N LYS A 25 5.98 28.30 17.81
CA LYS A 25 5.75 27.42 18.96
C LYS A 25 6.73 26.26 18.86
N LYS A 26 7.73 26.22 19.75
CA LYS A 26 8.59 25.05 19.95
C LYS A 26 7.69 23.88 20.36
N ILE A 27 7.46 22.96 19.42
CA ILE A 27 6.82 21.67 19.70
C ILE A 27 7.80 20.92 20.60
N ARG A 28 7.41 20.65 21.85
CA ARG A 28 8.23 19.87 22.76
C ARG A 28 8.33 18.44 22.21
N PRO A 29 9.50 17.80 22.27
CA PRO A 29 9.60 16.39 21.92
C PRO A 29 8.63 15.60 22.80
N PHE A 30 7.83 14.75 22.16
CA PHE A 30 6.91 13.84 22.84
C PHE A 30 7.76 12.86 23.65
N GLU A 31 7.67 12.90 24.99
CA GLU A 31 8.29 11.87 25.83
C GLU A 31 7.48 10.57 25.63
N ILE A 32 8.11 9.57 25.02
CA ILE A 32 7.49 8.26 24.84
C ILE A 32 7.52 7.56 26.19
N SER A 33 6.36 7.46 26.85
CA SER A 33 6.19 6.58 28.01
C SER A 33 6.42 5.13 27.58
N HIS A 34 7.27 4.39 28.30
CA HIS A 34 7.49 2.96 28.08
C HIS A 34 6.40 2.07 28.69
N GLN A 35 5.30 2.66 29.15
CA GLN A 35 4.23 1.92 29.81
C GLN A 35 3.27 1.30 28.79
N ASP A 36 3.04 -0.01 28.90
CA ASP A 36 2.08 -0.73 28.08
C ASP A 36 0.66 -0.55 28.63
N HIS A 37 -0.05 0.44 28.11
CA HIS A 37 -1.43 0.72 28.49
C HIS A 37 -2.45 -0.24 27.85
N PHE A 38 -2.07 -0.99 26.81
CA PHE A 38 -2.99 -1.92 26.14
C PHE A 38 -3.15 -3.22 26.92
N SER A 39 -2.10 -3.69 27.59
CA SER A 39 -2.16 -4.91 28.40
C SER A 39 -3.09 -4.78 29.61
N ASP A 40 -3.26 -3.56 30.13
CA ASP A 40 -4.13 -3.27 31.29
C ASP A 40 -5.61 -3.12 30.93
N LEU A 41 -5.94 -3.01 29.63
CA LEU A 41 -7.32 -2.85 29.19
C LEU A 41 -8.09 -4.19 29.18
N PRO A 42 -9.37 -4.16 29.59
CA PRO A 42 -10.30 -5.26 29.34
C PRO A 42 -10.38 -5.65 27.86
N ASP A 43 -10.59 -6.94 27.60
CA ASP A 43 -10.55 -7.50 26.24
C ASP A 43 -11.69 -6.96 25.34
N ASP A 44 -12.83 -6.60 25.91
CA ASP A 44 -13.94 -5.93 25.22
C ASP A 44 -13.56 -4.52 24.75
N CYS A 45 -12.88 -3.75 25.61
CA CYS A 45 -12.35 -2.42 25.26
C CYS A 45 -11.31 -2.52 24.15
N LEU A 46 -10.42 -3.51 24.22
CA LEU A 46 -9.44 -3.78 23.16
C LEU A 46 -10.11 -4.11 21.83
N LEU A 47 -11.13 -4.97 21.85
CA LEU A 47 -11.86 -5.33 20.64
C LEU A 47 -12.54 -4.10 20.02
N MET A 48 -13.12 -3.21 20.84
CA MET A 48 -13.70 -1.96 20.35
C MET A 48 -12.65 -1.05 19.71
N ILE A 49 -11.49 -0.87 20.34
CA ILE A 49 -10.41 -0.05 19.79
C ILE A 49 -9.92 -0.62 18.46
N PHE A 50 -9.69 -1.93 18.39
CA PHE A 50 -9.15 -2.58 17.20
C PHE A 50 -10.11 -2.52 16.01
N LYS A 51 -11.42 -2.53 16.22
CA LYS A 51 -12.41 -2.37 15.14
C LYS A 51 -12.38 -1.01 14.45
N GLU A 52 -11.85 0.00 15.13
CA GLU A 52 -11.72 1.36 14.59
C GLU A 52 -10.38 1.58 13.86
N LEU A 53 -9.48 0.60 13.87
CA LEU A 53 -8.18 0.69 13.22
C LEU A 53 -8.28 0.34 11.73
N ASP A 54 -7.49 1.04 10.91
CA ASP A 54 -7.30 0.67 9.51
C ASP A 54 -6.36 -0.55 9.37
N TYR A 55 -6.28 -1.10 8.16
CA TYR A 55 -5.45 -2.27 7.88
C TYR A 55 -3.96 -2.05 8.19
N ASP A 56 -3.43 -0.85 7.94
CA ASP A 56 -2.04 -0.51 8.21
C ASP A 56 -1.73 -0.50 9.72
N ALA A 57 -2.61 0.09 10.53
CA ALA A 57 -2.51 0.08 11.98
C ALA A 57 -2.69 -1.34 12.53
N LEU A 58 -3.63 -2.13 12.01
CA LEU A 58 -3.83 -3.52 12.41
C LEU A 58 -2.60 -4.38 12.11
N ASP A 59 -1.95 -4.18 10.96
CA ASP A 59 -0.70 -4.86 10.62
C ASP A 59 0.43 -4.49 11.59
N GLN A 60 0.58 -3.20 11.90
CA GLN A 60 1.57 -2.75 12.89
C GLN A 60 1.30 -3.36 14.27
N MET A 61 0.05 -3.29 14.75
CA MET A 61 -0.35 -3.85 16.04
C MET A 61 -0.13 -5.35 16.11
N SER A 62 -0.33 -6.08 15.01
CA SER A 62 -0.12 -7.54 14.96
C SER A 62 1.33 -7.96 15.25
N SER A 63 2.29 -7.06 15.05
CA SER A 63 3.71 -7.30 15.33
C SER A 63 4.13 -7.04 16.78
N VAL A 64 3.28 -6.37 17.58
CA VAL A 64 3.63 -5.88 18.92
C VAL A 64 3.67 -7.02 19.95
N SER A 65 2.63 -7.86 19.99
CA SER A 65 2.56 -8.99 20.91
C SER A 65 1.57 -10.05 20.41
N ARG A 66 1.61 -11.25 20.99
CA ARG A 66 0.65 -12.31 20.65
C ARG A 66 -0.80 -11.94 21.00
N LYS A 67 -1.00 -11.15 22.05
CA LYS A 67 -2.33 -10.62 22.41
C LYS A 67 -2.83 -9.70 21.28
N MET A 68 -2.00 -8.74 20.86
CA MET A 68 -2.36 -7.79 19.79
C MET A 68 -2.54 -8.47 18.44
N LEU A 69 -1.76 -9.52 18.13
CA LEU A 69 -1.96 -10.35 16.94
C LEU A 69 -3.38 -10.94 16.89
N ASN A 70 -3.85 -11.51 18.01
CA ASN A 70 -5.19 -12.11 18.06
C ASN A 70 -6.28 -11.06 17.81
N PHE A 71 -6.23 -9.92 18.52
CA PHE A 71 -7.20 -8.84 18.31
C PHE A 71 -7.13 -8.24 16.90
N ALA A 72 -5.93 -8.07 16.35
CA ALA A 72 -5.75 -7.62 14.98
C ALA A 72 -6.39 -8.58 13.99
N SER A 73 -6.21 -9.89 14.17
CA SER A 73 -6.83 -10.90 13.32
C SER A 73 -8.35 -10.82 13.34
N PHE A 74 -8.95 -10.66 14.52
CA PHE A 74 -10.42 -10.54 14.64
C PHE A 74 -10.96 -9.26 14.00
N ALA A 75 -10.26 -8.14 14.15
CA ALA A 75 -10.71 -6.87 13.62
C ALA A 75 -10.55 -6.75 12.10
N LYS A 76 -9.52 -7.40 11.52
CA LYS A 76 -9.26 -7.41 10.06
C LYS A 76 -10.46 -7.87 9.25
N ASP A 77 -11.19 -8.87 9.71
CA ASP A 77 -12.37 -9.39 8.98
C ASP A 77 -13.50 -8.33 8.84
N SER A 78 -13.55 -7.34 9.74
CA SER A 78 -14.51 -6.23 9.72
C SER A 78 -13.91 -4.89 9.26
N ALA A 79 -12.60 -4.83 9.05
CA ALA A 79 -11.92 -3.60 8.70
C ALA A 79 -12.28 -3.15 7.28
N ILE A 80 -12.40 -1.84 7.09
CA ILE A 80 -12.72 -1.25 5.79
C ILE A 80 -11.56 -1.53 4.82
N LYS A 81 -11.88 -2.16 3.70
CA LYS A 81 -10.89 -2.45 2.65
C LYS A 81 -10.42 -1.16 1.98
N GLU A 82 -9.13 -1.11 1.69
CA GLU A 82 -8.55 -0.02 0.91
C GLU A 82 -8.94 -0.13 -0.57
N SER A 83 -9.53 0.93 -1.14
CA SER A 83 -9.86 0.92 -2.58
C SER A 83 -8.60 1.07 -3.42
N VAL A 84 -8.44 0.19 -4.41
CA VAL A 84 -7.31 0.19 -5.35
C VAL A 84 -7.85 0.12 -6.77
N GLU A 85 -7.12 0.69 -7.73
CA GLU A 85 -7.55 0.69 -9.13
C GLU A 85 -7.40 -0.70 -9.70
N GLU A 86 -6.21 -1.28 -9.54
CA GLU A 86 -5.84 -2.51 -10.20
C GLU A 86 -5.00 -3.39 -9.29
N LEU A 87 -5.24 -4.70 -9.38
CA LEU A 87 -4.43 -5.76 -8.80
C LEU A 87 -3.90 -6.64 -9.93
N ASN A 88 -2.58 -6.63 -10.14
CA ASN A 88 -1.93 -7.42 -11.18
C ASN A 88 -1.21 -8.61 -10.56
N ILE A 89 -1.45 -9.81 -11.10
CA ILE A 89 -0.82 -11.06 -10.63
C ILE A 89 -0.07 -11.65 -11.82
N ILE A 90 1.24 -11.44 -11.81
CA ILE A 90 2.12 -11.67 -12.96
C ILE A 90 3.08 -12.80 -12.64
N ARG A 91 3.29 -13.69 -13.60
CA ARG A 91 4.45 -14.59 -13.59
C ARG A 91 5.46 -14.12 -14.63
N ARG A 92 6.65 -13.74 -14.16
CA ARG A 92 7.72 -13.22 -15.02
C ARG A 92 8.30 -14.36 -15.85
N TYR A 93 8.27 -14.19 -17.17
CA TYR A 93 8.67 -15.24 -18.12
C TYR A 93 10.10 -15.75 -17.91
N TYR A 94 11.07 -14.84 -17.75
CA TYR A 94 12.49 -15.20 -17.74
C TYR A 94 12.98 -15.81 -16.43
N SER A 95 12.37 -15.44 -15.30
CA SER A 95 12.77 -15.94 -13.99
C SER A 95 11.83 -17.01 -13.43
N GLY A 96 10.62 -17.12 -13.96
CA GLY A 96 9.57 -17.96 -13.37
C GLY A 96 8.98 -17.38 -12.08
N ASP A 97 9.46 -16.20 -11.65
CA ASP A 97 9.03 -15.52 -10.44
C ASP A 97 7.58 -15.06 -10.54
N PHE A 98 6.92 -14.97 -9.40
CA PHE A 98 5.61 -14.36 -9.28
C PHE A 98 5.74 -12.93 -8.72
N ALA A 99 4.97 -12.02 -9.27
CA ALA A 99 4.81 -10.66 -8.78
C ALA A 99 3.31 -10.41 -8.55
N ILE A 100 2.96 -9.85 -7.39
CA ILE A 100 1.64 -9.29 -7.13
C ILE A 100 1.81 -7.79 -6.95
N GLU A 101 1.18 -7.01 -7.80
CA GLU A 101 1.29 -5.56 -7.83
C GLU A 101 -0.07 -4.93 -7.56
N VAL A 102 -0.14 -4.01 -6.59
CA VAL A 102 -1.37 -3.31 -6.20
C VAL A 102 -1.22 -1.84 -6.56
N HIS A 103 -2.06 -1.36 -7.48
CA HIS A 103 -2.02 -0.02 -8.03
C HIS A 103 -3.09 0.86 -7.38
N ARG A 104 -2.68 1.96 -6.75
CA ARG A 104 -3.56 2.85 -5.99
C ARG A 104 -3.98 4.06 -6.82
N THR A 105 -5.26 4.44 -6.70
CA THR A 105 -5.81 5.66 -7.34
C THR A 105 -4.98 6.88 -6.94
N GLY A 106 -4.34 7.55 -7.89
CA GLY A 106 -3.66 8.84 -7.69
C GLY A 106 -2.42 8.82 -6.79
N ASN A 107 -1.87 7.65 -6.45
CA ASN A 107 -0.74 7.54 -5.52
C ASN A 107 0.43 6.76 -6.15
N LEU A 108 1.65 7.33 -6.14
CA LEU A 108 2.86 6.74 -6.74
C LEU A 108 3.44 5.54 -5.96
N ARG A 109 2.72 5.01 -4.98
CA ARG A 109 3.21 3.95 -4.09
C ARG A 109 2.42 2.68 -4.38
N ASN A 110 3.03 1.79 -5.14
CA ASN A 110 2.48 0.47 -5.41
C ASN A 110 3.00 -0.50 -4.36
N PHE A 111 2.08 -1.28 -3.81
CA PHE A 111 2.46 -2.41 -2.98
C PHE A 111 2.85 -3.52 -3.94
N TYR A 112 4.04 -4.07 -3.76
CA TYR A 112 4.49 -5.21 -4.55
C TYR A 112 4.91 -6.36 -3.64
N LEU A 113 4.62 -7.56 -4.12
CA LEU A 113 5.07 -8.81 -3.54
C LEU A 113 5.74 -9.61 -4.65
N ASP A 114 7.06 -9.72 -4.57
CA ASP A 114 7.84 -10.58 -5.45
C ASP A 114 8.10 -11.89 -4.72
N ALA A 115 7.83 -13.01 -5.39
CA ALA A 115 8.12 -14.34 -4.92
C ALA A 115 8.99 -15.06 -5.95
N SER A 116 10.21 -15.40 -5.57
CA SER A 116 11.19 -16.10 -6.41
C SER A 116 11.53 -17.44 -5.79
N GLU A 117 11.53 -18.50 -6.59
CA GLU A 117 11.97 -19.82 -6.15
C GLU A 117 13.49 -19.93 -6.32
N SER A 118 14.19 -20.36 -5.28
CA SER A 118 15.64 -20.60 -5.37
C SER A 118 15.92 -21.89 -6.15
N ASP A 119 17.17 -22.07 -6.60
CA ASP A 119 17.63 -23.32 -7.22
C ASP A 119 17.44 -24.56 -6.31
N GLN A 120 17.21 -24.35 -5.01
CA GLN A 120 16.96 -25.39 -4.01
C GLN A 120 15.46 -25.65 -3.77
N GLY A 121 14.57 -24.99 -4.52
CA GLY A 121 13.12 -25.07 -4.35
C GLY A 121 12.59 -24.25 -3.16
N GLU A 122 13.41 -23.36 -2.59
CA GLU A 122 13.00 -22.52 -1.48
C GLU A 122 12.40 -21.21 -2.00
N LEU A 123 11.13 -20.94 -1.64
CA LEU A 123 10.45 -19.73 -2.07
C LEU A 123 10.87 -18.54 -1.20
N SER A 124 11.54 -17.56 -1.81
CA SER A 124 11.86 -16.28 -1.19
C SER A 124 10.78 -15.25 -1.53
N ILE A 125 10.20 -14.61 -0.51
CA ILE A 125 9.13 -13.62 -0.68
C ILE A 125 9.62 -12.26 -0.20
N ARG A 126 9.60 -11.29 -1.09
CA ARG A 126 9.98 -9.89 -0.85
C ARG A 126 8.74 -9.03 -0.94
N LYS A 127 8.45 -8.29 0.14
CA LYS A 127 7.38 -7.29 0.19
C LYS A 127 7.99 -5.91 0.21
N GLY A 128 7.42 -4.98 -0.55
CA GLY A 128 7.89 -3.60 -0.53
C GLY A 128 6.82 -2.61 -0.95
N ILE A 129 7.12 -1.35 -0.66
CA ILE A 129 6.38 -0.19 -1.17
C ILE A 129 7.32 0.52 -2.12
N GLY A 130 7.06 0.40 -3.41
CA GLY A 130 7.91 0.92 -4.47
C GLY A 130 7.20 2.02 -5.24
N ARG A 131 7.98 2.86 -5.91
CA ARG A 131 7.46 3.56 -7.09
C ARG A 131 7.49 2.56 -8.23
N CYS A 132 6.37 2.34 -8.90
CA CYS A 132 6.40 1.68 -10.19
C CYS A 132 7.22 2.56 -11.12
N ASN A 133 8.46 2.18 -11.35
CA ASN A 133 9.10 2.53 -12.60
C ASN A 133 8.34 1.72 -13.64
N GLU A 134 7.84 2.37 -14.68
CA GLU A 134 7.22 1.74 -15.84
C GLU A 134 8.20 0.70 -16.40
N HIS A 135 8.12 -0.54 -15.92
CA HIS A 135 8.55 -1.68 -16.68
C HIS A 135 7.35 -2.06 -17.52
N GLN A 136 7.10 -1.24 -18.55
CA GLN A 136 6.47 -1.73 -19.77
C GLN A 136 7.37 -2.82 -20.29
N SER A 137 7.07 -4.03 -19.88
CA SER A 137 7.63 -5.22 -20.47
C SER A 137 6.95 -5.36 -21.83
N ASP A 138 7.55 -4.74 -22.86
CA ASP A 138 7.35 -5.06 -24.27
C ASP A 138 7.78 -6.54 -24.46
N LEU A 139 6.94 -7.47 -24.00
CA LEU A 139 7.21 -8.90 -24.05
C LEU A 139 6.61 -9.48 -25.34
N PRO A 140 7.37 -10.27 -26.09
CA PRO A 140 6.83 -10.99 -27.25
C PRO A 140 5.81 -12.05 -26.81
N ASP A 141 4.77 -12.24 -27.63
CA ASP A 141 3.71 -13.26 -27.53
C ASP A 141 4.28 -14.70 -27.63
N VAL A 142 5.09 -15.12 -26.66
CA VAL A 142 5.61 -16.48 -26.59
C VAL A 142 4.73 -17.27 -25.62
N PRO A 143 4.24 -18.48 -25.99
CA PRO A 143 3.43 -19.29 -25.10
C PRO A 143 4.22 -19.62 -23.83
N CYS A 144 3.81 -19.02 -22.72
CA CYS A 144 4.37 -19.26 -21.41
C CYS A 144 4.10 -20.72 -21.01
N ASN A 145 5.13 -21.40 -20.48
CA ASN A 145 4.94 -22.66 -19.77
C ASN A 145 4.18 -22.40 -18.47
N LEU A 146 2.87 -22.34 -18.63
CA LEU A 146 1.82 -22.40 -17.64
C LEU A 146 2.19 -23.31 -16.45
N SER A 147 2.30 -22.74 -15.24
CA SER A 147 2.51 -23.50 -14.00
C SER A 147 1.49 -23.08 -12.93
N PRO A 148 1.18 -23.98 -11.99
CA PRO A 148 0.34 -23.64 -10.85
C PRO A 148 1.02 -22.58 -9.97
N ILE A 149 0.21 -21.76 -9.29
CA ILE A 149 0.67 -20.83 -8.27
C ILE A 149 1.10 -21.62 -7.02
N PRO A 150 2.32 -21.39 -6.48
CA PRO A 150 2.72 -21.94 -5.20
C PRO A 150 1.77 -21.57 -4.04
N SER A 151 1.50 -22.52 -3.14
CA SER A 151 0.58 -22.34 -2.00
C SER A 151 0.93 -21.13 -1.11
N ALA A 152 2.20 -20.81 -0.94
CA ALA A 152 2.65 -19.65 -0.18
C ALA A 152 2.21 -18.32 -0.83
N ILE A 153 2.14 -18.25 -2.17
CA ILE A 153 1.63 -17.08 -2.89
C ILE A 153 0.11 -16.99 -2.72
N PHE A 154 -0.60 -18.12 -2.67
CA PHE A 154 -2.04 -18.13 -2.36
C PHE A 154 -2.36 -17.51 -1.00
N CYS A 155 -1.60 -17.83 0.06
CA CYS A 155 -1.81 -17.20 1.37
C CYS A 155 -1.63 -15.67 1.32
N HIS A 156 -0.71 -15.19 0.47
CA HIS A 156 -0.52 -13.76 0.27
C HIS A 156 -1.62 -13.12 -0.56
N LEU A 157 -2.10 -13.79 -1.60
CA LEU A 157 -3.27 -13.38 -2.36
C LEU A 157 -4.50 -13.24 -1.47
N GLU A 158 -4.74 -14.21 -0.59
CA GLU A 158 -5.86 -14.16 0.36
C GLU A 158 -5.75 -12.92 1.26
N TYR A 159 -4.57 -12.64 1.80
CA TYR A 159 -4.33 -11.42 2.59
C TYR A 159 -4.57 -10.14 1.77
N ILE A 160 -4.07 -10.07 0.53
CA ILE A 160 -4.25 -8.91 -0.36
C ILE A 160 -5.73 -8.69 -0.65
N LEU A 161 -6.49 -9.75 -0.95
CA LEU A 161 -7.92 -9.68 -1.23
C LEU A 161 -8.78 -9.38 0.00
N LYS A 162 -8.29 -9.69 1.21
CA LYS A 162 -8.90 -9.24 2.47
C LYS A 162 -8.68 -7.74 2.68
N ARG A 163 -7.46 -7.25 2.41
CA ARG A 163 -7.05 -5.87 2.65
C ARG A 163 -7.57 -4.87 1.61
N PHE A 164 -7.54 -5.25 0.34
CA PHE A 164 -7.81 -4.34 -0.77
C PHE A 164 -9.14 -4.67 -1.45
N ASN A 165 -9.79 -3.63 -1.98
CA ASN A 165 -10.97 -3.71 -2.83
C ASN A 165 -10.62 -3.21 -4.24
N PRO A 166 -10.04 -4.08 -5.09
CA PRO A 166 -9.63 -3.70 -6.44
C PRO A 166 -10.83 -3.46 -7.35
N LYS A 167 -10.73 -2.47 -8.24
CA LYS A 167 -11.72 -2.25 -9.32
C LYS A 167 -11.51 -3.21 -10.49
N SER A 168 -10.26 -3.54 -10.79
CA SER A 168 -9.87 -4.56 -11.76
C SER A 168 -8.83 -5.51 -11.18
N ILE A 169 -8.89 -6.77 -11.60
CA ILE A 169 -7.88 -7.79 -11.29
C ILE A 169 -7.41 -8.39 -12.61
N SER A 170 -6.10 -8.39 -12.84
CA SER A 170 -5.47 -9.00 -14.02
C SER A 170 -4.55 -10.15 -13.61
N PHE A 171 -4.45 -11.14 -14.50
CA PHE A 171 -3.60 -12.31 -14.32
C PHE A 171 -2.79 -12.52 -15.59
N THR A 172 -1.47 -12.61 -15.47
CA THR A 172 -0.57 -12.71 -16.63
C THR A 172 0.40 -13.87 -16.45
N GLY A 173 0.27 -14.91 -17.28
CA GLY A 173 1.13 -16.10 -17.24
C GLY A 173 0.89 -17.03 -16.04
N VAL A 174 -0.32 -17.00 -15.46
CA VAL A 174 -0.67 -17.70 -14.21
C VAL A 174 -1.83 -18.68 -14.40
N ILE A 175 -1.79 -19.85 -13.74
CA ILE A 175 -2.95 -20.76 -13.63
C ILE A 175 -3.32 -21.02 -12.17
N PHE A 176 -4.64 -21.03 -11.93
CA PHE A 176 -5.24 -21.53 -10.70
C PHE A 176 -5.60 -23.01 -10.86
N THR A 177 -4.84 -23.87 -10.18
CA THR A 177 -5.20 -25.29 -10.03
C THR A 177 -5.85 -25.47 -8.66
N CYS A 178 -7.12 -25.83 -8.61
CA CYS A 178 -7.77 -26.25 -7.37
C CYS A 178 -7.45 -27.73 -7.13
N CYS A 179 -6.76 -28.04 -6.04
CA CYS A 179 -6.49 -29.42 -5.63
C CYS A 179 -7.59 -29.87 -4.65
N ASP A 180 -8.79 -30.11 -5.16
CA ASP A 180 -9.81 -30.89 -4.46
C ASP A 180 -10.42 -31.90 -5.43
N HIS A 181 -10.74 -33.08 -4.92
CA HIS A 181 -11.13 -34.29 -5.64
C HIS A 181 -12.44 -34.20 -6.47
N ASP A 182 -13.01 -33.01 -6.64
CA ASP A 182 -14.16 -32.74 -7.52
C ASP A 182 -13.91 -31.45 -8.32
N GLU A 183 -13.59 -31.65 -9.59
CA GLU A 183 -13.00 -30.69 -10.53
C GLU A 183 -13.77 -29.35 -10.65
N LYS A 184 -13.15 -28.26 -10.19
CA LYS A 184 -13.39 -26.90 -10.70
C LYS A 184 -12.06 -26.25 -11.05
N TYR A 185 -11.78 -26.17 -12.35
CA TYR A 185 -10.61 -25.48 -12.88
C TYR A 185 -10.98 -24.07 -13.30
N LEU A 186 -10.29 -23.07 -12.77
CA LEU A 186 -10.35 -21.71 -13.29
C LEU A 186 -9.11 -21.50 -14.18
N TYR A 187 -9.28 -21.80 -15.47
CA TYR A 187 -8.29 -21.45 -16.48
C TYR A 187 -8.50 -19.97 -16.85
N ILE A 188 -7.67 -19.08 -16.32
CA ILE A 188 -7.60 -17.71 -16.81
C ILE A 188 -6.59 -17.71 -17.95
N TYR A 189 -7.10 -17.90 -19.17
CA TYR A 189 -6.34 -17.54 -20.36
C TYR A 189 -6.42 -16.03 -20.51
N ASP A 190 -5.27 -15.47 -20.90
CA ASP A 190 -5.09 -14.07 -21.24
C ASP A 190 -6.32 -13.51 -21.95
N SER A 191 -7.01 -12.63 -21.24
CA SER A 191 -8.00 -11.74 -21.80
C SER A 191 -8.04 -10.54 -20.89
N GLU A 192 -7.78 -9.39 -21.48
CA GLU A 192 -8.05 -8.09 -20.89
C GLU A 192 -9.41 -8.15 -20.17
N PHE A 193 -9.36 -7.94 -18.85
CA PHE A 193 -10.50 -7.78 -17.93
C PHE A 193 -11.33 -9.02 -17.58
N ALA A 194 -11.07 -9.58 -16.40
CA ALA A 194 -12.11 -10.21 -15.58
C ALA A 194 -12.72 -9.13 -14.66
N TYR A 195 -13.90 -8.61 -15.02
CA TYR A 195 -14.72 -7.84 -14.09
C TYR A 195 -15.43 -8.81 -13.14
N TRP A 196 -15.23 -8.64 -11.83
CA TRP A 196 -15.92 -9.36 -10.76
C TRP A 196 -17.00 -8.47 -10.13
#